data_AF-A0A6G3U1C1-F1
#
_entry.id   AF-A0A6G3U1C1-F1
#
_cell.length_a   1.000
_cell.length_b   1.000
_cell.length_c   1.000
_cell.angle_alpha   90.00
_cell.angle_beta   90.00
_cell.angle_gamma   90.00
#
_symmetry.space_group_name_H-M   'P 1'
#
loop_
_entity.id
_entity.type
_entity.pdbx_description
1 polymer ?
#
loop_
_entity_poly.entity_id
_entity_poly.type
_entity_poly.pdbx_seq_one_letter_code
_entity_poly.pdbx_strand_id
1 'polypeptide(L)' 'LTVDNGQHVYLRCCTAYRWLLDRIGGAGLAPLQDRLDVPVVDLDRPEGRRLGRLRRDALPVPLHLGRSLAI' A
#
# COMPACT_ATOMS: atom_id res chain seq x y z
N LEU A 1 -14.71 12.96 -17.42
CA LEU A 1 -14.30 11.67 -16.82
C LEU A 1 -13.64 11.98 -15.49
N THR A 2 -14.10 11.40 -14.39
CA THR A 2 -13.43 11.52 -13.08
C THR A 2 -12.53 10.30 -12.92
N VAL A 3 -11.24 10.52 -12.65
CA VAL A 3 -10.25 9.45 -12.46
C VAL A 3 -9.86 9.44 -10.99
N ASP A 4 -9.87 8.26 -10.37
CA ASP A 4 -9.36 8.06 -9.02
C ASP A 4 -7.83 8.12 -9.03
N ASN A 5 -7.28 9.27 -8.65
CA ASN A 5 -5.85 9.48 -8.47
C ASN A 5 -5.39 9.21 -7.02
N GLY A 6 -6.18 8.46 -6.26
CA GLY A 6 -5.78 7.96 -4.94
C GLY A 6 -4.55 7.04 -5.02
N GLN A 7 -4.11 6.55 -3.87
CA GLN A 7 -2.99 5.60 -3.81
C GLN A 7 -3.49 4.19 -4.14
N HIS A 8 -3.05 3.62 -5.26
CA HIS A 8 -3.35 2.23 -5.64
C HIS A 8 -2.23 1.30 -5.14
N VAL A 9 -2.59 0.32 -4.31
CA VAL A 9 -1.65 -0.70 -3.79
C VAL A 9 -2.18 -2.11 -4.08
N TYR A 10 -1.27 -3.05 -4.28
CA TYR A 10 -1.61 -4.47 -4.46
C TYR A 10 -0.64 -5.36 -3.69
N LEU A 11 -1.06 -6.57 -3.35
CA LEU A 11 -0.23 -7.55 -2.65
C LEU A 11 0.33 -8.60 -3.61
N ARG A 12 1.35 -9.33 -3.16
CA ARG A 12 1.98 -10.40 -3.96
C ARG A 12 0.99 -11.46 -4.44
N CYS A 13 -0.08 -11.72 -3.68
CA CYS A 13 -1.15 -12.65 -4.02
C CYS A 13 -2.06 -12.18 -5.17
N CYS A 14 -2.03 -10.89 -5.55
CA CYS A 14 -2.79 -10.34 -6.67
C CYS A 14 -2.16 -10.73 -8.03
N THR A 15 -2.05 -12.03 -8.30
CA THR A 15 -1.32 -12.58 -9.45
C THR A 15 -1.90 -12.16 -10.79
N ALA A 16 -3.23 -12.07 -10.92
CA ALA A 16 -3.89 -11.59 -12.14
C ALA A 16 -3.54 -10.13 -12.46
N TYR A 17 -3.51 -9.27 -11.45
CA TYR A 17 -3.16 -7.86 -11.63
C TYR A 17 -1.68 -7.68 -12.00
N ARG A 18 -0.79 -8.43 -11.35
CA ARG A 18 0.64 -8.44 -11.69
C ARG A 18 0.88 -8.89 -13.12
N TRP A 19 0.22 -9.97 -13.55
CA TRP A 19 0.28 -10.44 -14.93
C TRP A 19 -0.21 -9.38 -15.93
N LEU A 20 -1.30 -8.66 -15.58
CA LEU A 20 -1.78 -7.56 -16.40
C LEU A 20 -0.72 -6.45 -16.52
N LEU A 21 -0.13 -6.02 -15.40
CA LEU A 21 0.92 -5.00 -15.39
C LEU A 21 2.13 -5.40 -16.23
N ASP A 22 2.56 -6.66 -16.14
CA ASP A 22 3.63 -7.20 -16.99
C ASP A 22 3.25 -7.12 -18.47
N ARG A 23 2.01 -7.52 -18.82
CA ARG A 23 1.50 -7.51 -20.19
C ARG A 23 1.42 -6.12 -20.81
N ILE A 24 1.06 -5.10 -20.03
CA ILE A 24 0.94 -3.71 -20.51
C ILE A 24 2.23 -2.90 -20.33
N GLY A 25 3.32 -3.52 -19.86
CA GLY A 25 4.59 -2.82 -19.58
C GLY A 25 4.54 -1.88 -18.38
N GLY A 26 3.51 -1.98 -17.54
CA GLY A 26 3.28 -1.12 -16.37
C GLY A 26 3.98 -1.58 -15.08
N ALA A 27 4.64 -2.73 -15.07
CA ALA A 27 5.25 -3.30 -13.86
C ALA A 27 6.25 -2.35 -13.17
N GLY A 28 7.02 -1.58 -13.95
CA GLY A 28 7.96 -0.58 -13.40
C GLY A 28 7.30 0.64 -12.74
N LEU A 29 6.02 0.89 -13.02
CA LEU A 29 5.25 1.99 -12.42
C LEU A 29 4.65 1.61 -11.07
N ALA A 30 4.55 0.31 -10.78
CA ALA A 30 3.96 -0.20 -9.55
C ALA A 30 4.84 -1.34 -8.97
N PRO A 31 6.05 -1.03 -8.45
CA PRO A 31 6.98 -2.04 -7.97
C PRO A 31 6.48 -2.78 -6.72
N LEU A 32 6.79 -4.07 -6.62
CA LEU A 32 6.48 -4.87 -5.44
C LEU A 32 7.59 -4.73 -4.40
N GLN A 33 7.25 -4.19 -3.23
CA GLN A 33 8.16 -4.10 -2.08
C GLN A 33 8.42 -5.48 -1.44
N ASP A 34 9.60 -5.67 -0.83
CA ASP A 34 9.93 -6.89 -0.10
C ASP A 34 9.05 -7.09 1.14
N ARG A 35 8.73 -6.00 1.82
CA ARG A 35 7.81 -5.96 2.95
C ARG A 35 6.79 -4.84 2.75
N LEU A 36 5.59 -5.03 3.30
CA LEU A 36 4.56 -4.01 3.33
C LEU A 36 5.06 -2.80 4.14
N ASP A 37 5.22 -1.66 3.48
CA ASP A 37 5.46 -0.36 4.09
C ASP A 37 4.79 0.74 3.24
N VAL A 38 3.60 1.18 3.64
CA VAL A 38 2.74 2.09 2.86
C VAL A 38 2.32 3.27 3.75
N PRO A 39 2.61 4.53 3.36
CA PRO A 39 2.08 5.70 4.06
C PRO A 39 0.58 5.87 3.80
N VAL A 40 -0.17 6.32 4.79
CA VAL A 40 -1.61 6.60 4.71
C VAL A 40 -1.82 8.07 5.05
N VAL A 41 -2.49 8.79 4.16
CA VAL A 41 -2.77 10.22 4.34
C VAL A 41 -4.20 10.39 4.86
N ASP A 42 -4.35 11.07 5.99
CA ASP A 42 -5.64 11.57 6.46
C ASP A 42 -6.05 12.78 5.61
N LEU A 43 -7.11 12.62 4.80
CA LEU A 43 -7.61 13.67 3.91
C LEU A 43 -8.46 14.71 4.64
N ASP A 44 -8.99 14.39 5.83
CA ASP A 44 -9.86 15.26 6.61
C ASP A 44 -9.06 16.29 7.45
N ARG A 45 -7.74 16.11 7.55
CA ARG A 45 -6.80 17.08 8.18
C ARG A 45 -5.76 17.60 7.20
N PRO A 46 -6.09 18.64 6.40
CA PRO A 46 -5.19 19.18 5.39
C PRO A 46 -3.96 19.90 5.98
N GLU A 47 -4.08 20.55 7.14
CA GLU A 47 -2.96 21.16 7.87
C GLU A 47 -2.33 20.15 8.83
N GLY A 48 -1.01 19.93 8.76
CA GLY A 48 -0.31 19.02 9.67
C GLY A 48 -0.61 17.53 9.44
N ARG A 49 -0.80 17.12 8.17
CA ARG A 49 -1.14 15.74 7.76
C ARG A 49 -0.44 14.68 8.61
N ARG A 50 -1.24 13.99 9.42
CA ARG A 50 -0.78 12.86 10.20
C ARG A 50 -0.63 11.68 9.26
N LEU A 51 0.61 11.32 8.94
CA LEU A 51 0.89 10.15 8.13
C LEU A 51 0.74 8.90 9.00
N GLY A 52 -0.40 8.22 8.83
CA GLY A 52 -0.50 6.82 9.23
C GLY A 52 0.45 5.98 8.38
N ARG A 53 0.75 4.76 8.84
CA ARG A 53 1.61 3.87 8.05
C ARG A 53 1.24 2.42 8.28
N LEU A 54 0.97 1.70 7.20
CA LEU A 54 0.77 0.26 7.21
C LEU A 54 2.14 -0.42 7.07
N ARG A 55 2.55 -1.16 8.10
CA ARG A 55 3.80 -1.91 8.13
C ARG A 55 3.59 -3.35 8.55
N ARG A 56 4.29 -4.26 7.87
CA ARG A 56 4.41 -5.66 8.30
C ARG A 56 5.59 -5.86 9.24
N ASP A 57 5.30 -6.07 10.52
CA ASP A 57 6.26 -6.44 11.55
C ASP A 57 6.68 -7.92 11.44
N ALA A 58 7.80 -8.27 12.07
CA ALA A 58 8.32 -9.65 12.12
C ALA A 58 7.65 -10.48 13.25
N LEU A 59 6.34 -10.31 13.43
CA LEU A 59 5.53 -11.02 14.42
C LEU A 59 4.58 -12.00 13.72
N PRO A 60 4.19 -13.11 14.38
CA PRO A 60 3.21 -14.04 13.83
C PRO A 60 1.83 -13.37 13.71
N VAL A 61 0.91 -14.02 13.00
CA VAL A 61 -0.50 -13.64 13.00
C VAL A 61 -1.06 -13.75 14.43
N PRO A 62 -1.89 -12.80 14.91
CA PRO A 62 -2.40 -11.63 14.19
C PRO A 62 -1.51 -10.38 14.29
N LEU A 63 -0.42 -10.43 15.06
CA LEU A 63 0.40 -9.27 15.44
C LEU A 63 1.30 -8.70 14.33
N HIS A 64 1.38 -9.36 13.18
CA HIS A 64 2.19 -8.91 12.03
C HIS A 64 1.87 -7.49 11.49
N LEU A 65 0.75 -6.89 11.89
CA LEU A 65 0.40 -5.49 11.58
C LEU A 65 0.31 -4.61 12.83
N GLY A 66 0.78 -5.08 13.99
CA GLY A 66 0.57 -4.43 15.28
C GLY A 66 1.00 -2.96 15.30
N ARG A 67 2.15 -2.63 14.70
CA ARG A 67 2.62 -1.24 14.62
C ARG A 67 1.72 -0.32 13.78
N SER A 68 0.95 -0.88 12.85
CA SER A 68 0.00 -0.12 12.03
C SER A 68 -1.23 0.34 12.81
N LEU A 69 -1.47 -0.25 14.00
CA LEU A 69 -2.55 0.15 14.92
C LEU A 69 -2.10 1.18 15.94
N ALA A 70 -0.79 1.38 16.11
CA ALA A 70 -0.24 2.39 17.00
C ALA A 70 -0.40 3.77 16.33
N ILE A 71 -1.30 4.57 16.91
CA ILE A 71 -1.62 5.93 16.47
C ILE A 71 -0.39 6.81 16.65
#